data_AF-A0A6A7N9Q9-F1
#
_entry.id   AF-A0A6A7N9Q9-F1
#
_cell.length_a   1.000
_cell.length_b   1.000
_cell.length_c   1.000
_cell.angle_alpha   90.00
_cell.angle_beta   90.00
_cell.angle_gamma   90.00
#
_symmetry.space_group_name_H-M   'P 1'
#
loop_
_entity.id
_entity.type
_entity.pdbx_description
1 polymer ?
#
loop_
_entity_poly.entity_id
_entity_poly.type
_entity_poly.pdbx_seq_one_letter_code
_entity_poly.pdbx_strand_id
1 'polypeptide(L)'
;MLISKNSTNSFATDFSKYEKVGFHCTSIVAAPKIESAGFLPAKVFEEAVHVAVVAAIKTSQIAAGAYFGWLGMKSISFGGSLASARAQIHSSGGQGLNGMCEALTALLTNGSDEHAQMAQHLLNEIAEILKSPVVIYAVDLSGLGPRLARQGEDYQVYFREDEPLPTMSLVGPSRLIERLELT
;
A
#
# COMPACT_ATOMS: atom_id res chain seq x y z
N MET A 1 12.08 -26.57 -19.07
CA MET A 1 11.73 -27.43 -17.93
C MET A 1 10.22 -27.33 -17.75
N LEU A 2 9.49 -28.34 -18.23
CA LEU A 2 8.03 -28.45 -18.08
C LEU A 2 7.75 -28.97 -16.68
N ILE A 3 7.09 -28.16 -15.85
CA ILE A 3 6.63 -28.57 -14.53
C ILE A 3 5.14 -28.84 -14.64
N SER A 4 4.74 -30.08 -14.34
CA SER A 4 3.35 -30.52 -14.37
C SER A 4 2.63 -30.22 -13.04
N LYS A 5 1.52 -29.47 -13.17
CA LYS A 5 0.26 -29.47 -12.40
C LYS A 5 0.29 -29.69 -10.88
N ASN A 6 -0.09 -28.64 -10.15
CA ASN A 6 -1.07 -28.77 -9.07
C ASN A 6 -2.23 -27.77 -9.33
N SER A 7 -3.43 -28.21 -8.97
CA SER A 7 -4.74 -27.60 -9.21
C SER A 7 -4.96 -26.30 -8.42
N THR A 8 -5.76 -25.41 -9.01
CA THR A 8 -6.46 -24.23 -8.43
C THR A 8 -5.77 -22.88 -8.25
N ASN A 9 -4.48 -22.66 -8.52
CA ASN A 9 -4.02 -21.28 -8.84
C ASN A 9 -2.64 -21.26 -9.50
N SER A 10 -2.61 -21.47 -10.81
CA SER A 10 -1.47 -21.17 -11.66
C SER A 10 -1.98 -20.23 -12.74
N PHE A 11 -1.51 -18.98 -12.73
CA PHE A 11 -1.84 -17.94 -13.69
C PHE A 11 -1.90 -18.52 -15.09
N ALA A 12 -3.11 -18.62 -15.64
CA ALA A 12 -3.35 -19.05 -17.02
C ALA A 12 -3.03 -17.94 -18.03
N THR A 13 -2.44 -16.84 -17.57
CA THR A 13 -2.18 -15.65 -18.37
C THR A 13 -0.72 -15.62 -18.78
N ASP A 14 -0.52 -15.64 -20.09
CA ASP A 14 0.80 -15.48 -20.68
C ASP A 14 1.27 -14.02 -20.56
N PHE A 15 2.23 -13.79 -19.68
CA PHE A 15 2.86 -12.49 -19.47
C PHE A 15 4.09 -12.24 -20.37
N SER A 16 4.45 -13.17 -21.25
CA SER A 16 5.70 -13.12 -22.04
C SER A 16 5.86 -11.87 -22.91
N LYS A 17 4.76 -11.21 -23.26
CA LYS A 17 4.74 -9.96 -24.02
C LYS A 17 5.11 -8.71 -23.21
N TYR A 18 5.21 -8.81 -21.88
CA TYR A 18 5.53 -7.69 -21.00
C TYR A 18 6.98 -7.80 -20.51
N GLU A 19 7.78 -6.77 -20.75
CA GLU A 19 9.18 -6.74 -20.34
C GLU A 19 9.32 -6.66 -18.81
N LYS A 20 8.42 -5.92 -18.14
CA LYS A 20 8.44 -5.70 -16.69
C LYS A 20 7.04 -5.82 -16.11
N VAL A 21 6.80 -6.91 -15.40
CA VAL A 21 5.57 -7.12 -14.63
C VAL A 21 5.85 -6.88 -13.16
N GLY A 22 5.07 -6.00 -12.54
CA GLY A 22 5.02 -5.82 -11.10
C GLY A 22 3.68 -6.29 -10.53
N PHE A 23 3.68 -6.64 -9.25
CA PHE A 23 2.54 -7.14 -8.50
C PHE A 23 2.22 -6.21 -7.34
N HIS A 24 0.98 -5.74 -7.24
CA HIS A 24 0.53 -4.90 -6.12
C HIS A 24 -0.57 -5.62 -5.34
N CYS A 25 -0.31 -5.96 -4.08
CA CYS A 25 -1.28 -6.56 -3.18
C CYS A 25 -1.97 -5.47 -2.34
N THR A 26 -3.29 -5.49 -2.26
CA THR A 26 -4.07 -4.51 -1.50
C THR A 26 -5.39 -5.11 -0.99
N SER A 27 -6.12 -4.36 -0.18
CA SER A 27 -7.46 -4.76 0.28
C SER A 27 -8.50 -4.52 -0.82
N ILE A 28 -9.57 -5.32 -0.82
CA ILE A 28 -10.72 -5.09 -1.69
C ILE A 28 -11.36 -3.71 -1.47
N VAL A 29 -11.19 -3.12 -0.28
CA VAL A 29 -11.65 -1.77 0.05
C VAL A 29 -10.90 -0.69 -0.74
N ALA A 30 -9.60 -0.88 -0.97
CA ALA A 30 -8.77 0.07 -1.72
C ALA A 30 -8.81 -0.15 -3.25
N ALA A 31 -9.28 -1.33 -3.69
CA ALA A 31 -9.36 -1.72 -5.10
C ALA A 31 -10.09 -0.72 -6.02
N PRO A 32 -11.28 -0.18 -5.69
CA PRO A 32 -12.00 0.71 -6.60
C PRO A 32 -11.23 2.00 -6.94
N LYS A 33 -10.41 2.50 -6.02
CA LYS A 33 -9.58 3.69 -6.25
C LYS A 33 -8.46 3.41 -7.25
N ILE A 34 -7.86 2.22 -7.18
CA ILE A 34 -6.83 1.78 -8.13
C ILE A 34 -7.45 1.59 -9.52
N GLU A 35 -8.62 0.97 -9.60
CA GLU A 35 -9.30 0.71 -10.87
C GLU A 35 -9.80 1.99 -11.56
N SER A 36 -10.06 3.05 -10.80
CA SER A 36 -10.52 4.35 -11.34
C SER A 36 -9.39 5.36 -11.59
N ALA A 37 -8.45 5.51 -10.66
CA ALA A 37 -7.42 6.55 -10.68
C ALA A 37 -5.98 6.02 -10.87
N GLY A 38 -5.82 4.70 -10.88
CA GLY A 38 -4.52 4.02 -10.92
C GLY A 38 -3.85 3.94 -9.54
N PHE A 39 -2.59 3.53 -9.52
CA PHE A 39 -1.85 3.37 -8.26
C PHE A 39 -1.37 4.72 -7.76
N LEU A 40 -2.09 5.37 -6.87
CA LEU A 40 -1.64 6.64 -6.27
C LEU A 40 -0.79 6.37 -5.02
N PRO A 41 0.17 7.25 -4.66
CA PRO A 41 0.88 7.18 -3.38
C PRO A 41 -0.01 7.59 -2.19
N ALA A 42 -1.32 7.43 -2.32
CA ALA A 42 -2.31 7.79 -1.32
C ALA A 42 -2.18 6.89 -0.10
N LYS A 43 -2.36 7.48 1.08
CA LYS A 43 -2.42 6.76 2.34
C LYS A 43 -3.81 6.15 2.51
N VAL A 44 -3.91 5.21 3.45
CA VAL A 44 -5.15 4.46 3.71
C VAL A 44 -6.27 5.39 4.17
N PHE A 45 -5.92 6.38 4.99
CA PHE A 45 -6.84 7.39 5.48
C PHE A 45 -6.67 8.71 4.72
N GLU A 46 -7.69 9.56 4.80
CA GLU A 46 -7.63 10.90 4.23
C GLU A 46 -6.69 11.81 5.01
N GLU A 47 -6.23 12.88 4.35
CA GLU A 47 -5.30 13.85 4.94
C GLU A 47 -5.82 14.44 6.25
N ALA A 48 -7.12 14.72 6.34
CA ALA A 48 -7.75 15.26 7.55
C ALA A 48 -7.57 14.33 8.77
N VAL A 49 -7.69 13.00 8.56
CA VAL A 49 -7.45 12.00 9.61
C VAL A 49 -5.99 12.04 10.04
N HIS A 50 -5.06 12.09 9.08
CA HIS A 50 -3.63 12.17 9.39
C HIS A 50 -3.27 13.44 10.16
N VAL A 51 -3.87 14.59 9.81
CA VAL A 51 -3.70 15.86 10.53
C VAL A 51 -4.19 15.74 11.97
N ALA A 52 -5.37 15.15 12.20
CA ALA A 52 -5.92 14.93 13.54
C ALA A 52 -5.01 14.03 14.38
N VAL A 53 -4.54 12.90 13.81
CA VAL A 53 -3.62 11.97 14.48
C VAL A 53 -2.30 12.66 14.82
N VAL A 54 -1.72 13.44 13.90
CA VAL A 54 -0.48 14.19 14.15
C VAL A 54 -0.67 15.22 15.26
N ALA A 55 -1.80 15.93 15.29
CA ALA A 55 -2.10 16.88 16.35
C ALA A 55 -2.22 16.20 17.72
N ALA A 56 -2.90 15.05 17.77
CA ALA A 56 -3.03 14.24 18.99
C ALA A 56 -1.67 13.72 19.48
N ILE A 57 -0.85 13.16 18.59
CA ILE A 57 0.52 12.68 18.90
C ILE A 57 1.37 13.80 19.51
N LYS A 58 1.34 15.00 18.90
CA LYS A 58 2.11 16.15 19.38
C LYS A 58 1.63 16.63 20.75
N THR A 59 0.31 16.71 20.94
CA THR A 59 -0.30 17.15 22.20
C THR A 59 0.01 16.17 23.33
N SER A 60 -0.03 14.87 23.05
CA SER A 60 0.29 13.79 24.00
C SER A 60 1.79 13.46 24.09
N GLN A 61 2.65 14.20 23.38
CA GLN A 61 4.11 14.01 23.36
C GLN A 61 4.56 12.57 23.03
N ILE A 62 3.84 11.90 22.14
CA ILE A 62 4.13 10.50 21.74
C ILE A 62 5.25 10.46 20.71
N ALA A 63 6.22 9.56 20.92
CA ALA A 63 7.24 9.26 19.94
C ALA A 63 6.65 8.43 18.77
N ALA A 64 6.53 9.04 17.59
CA ALA A 64 5.91 8.41 16.41
C ALA A 64 6.77 8.55 15.14
N GLY A 65 8.10 8.45 15.26
CA GLY A 65 9.04 8.69 14.16
C GLY A 65 8.78 7.81 12.92
N ALA A 66 8.43 6.53 13.12
CA ALA A 66 8.09 5.63 12.02
C ALA A 66 6.83 6.08 11.25
N TYR A 67 5.80 6.54 11.96
CA TYR A 67 4.58 7.08 11.36
C TYR A 67 4.86 8.35 10.57
N PHE A 68 5.66 9.28 11.11
CA PHE A 68 6.04 10.51 10.41
C PHE A 68 6.89 10.24 9.16
N GLY A 69 7.83 9.31 9.24
CA GLY A 69 8.63 8.88 8.09
C GLY A 69 7.74 8.31 6.99
N TRP A 70 6.82 7.41 7.34
CA TRP A 70 5.86 6.87 6.38
C TRP A 70 4.93 7.92 5.77
N LEU A 71 4.45 8.88 6.57
CA LEU A 71 3.56 9.94 6.08
C LEU A 71 4.27 10.81 5.03
N GLY A 72 5.57 11.05 5.21
CA GLY A 72 6.41 11.77 4.24
C GLY A 72 6.69 11.02 2.94
N MET A 73 6.63 9.68 2.94
CA MET A 73 6.89 8.89 1.73
C MET A 73 5.80 9.13 0.68
N LYS A 74 6.19 9.65 -0.49
CA LYS A 74 5.33 9.73 -1.68
C LYS A 74 5.80 8.74 -2.74
N SER A 75 5.51 7.45 -2.52
CA SER A 75 5.89 6.38 -3.44
C SER A 75 4.81 5.30 -3.58
N ILE A 76 4.94 4.51 -4.64
CA ILE A 76 4.17 3.27 -4.86
C ILE A 76 5.17 2.14 -4.97
N SER A 77 4.88 1.00 -4.34
CA SER A 77 5.69 -0.20 -4.41
C SER A 77 4.95 -1.33 -5.13
N PHE A 78 5.70 -2.12 -5.88
CA PHE A 78 5.24 -3.35 -6.52
C PHE A 78 6.23 -4.46 -6.21
N GLY A 79 5.74 -5.63 -5.82
CA GLY A 79 6.54 -6.84 -5.80
C GLY A 79 6.88 -7.32 -7.21
N GLY A 80 8.06 -7.89 -7.39
CA GLY A 80 8.52 -8.54 -8.61
C GLY A 80 8.06 -9.98 -8.70
N SER A 81 7.54 -10.52 -7.60
CA SER A 81 6.82 -11.78 -7.54
C SER A 81 5.55 -11.64 -6.71
N LEU A 82 4.62 -12.59 -6.87
CA LEU A 82 3.43 -12.67 -6.03
C LEU A 82 3.77 -12.90 -4.56
N ALA A 83 4.80 -13.69 -4.29
CA ALA A 83 5.25 -13.94 -2.93
C ALA A 83 5.73 -12.65 -2.26
N SER A 84 6.53 -11.84 -2.96
CA SER A 84 6.99 -10.53 -2.48
C SER A 84 5.83 -9.56 -2.25
N ALA A 85 4.90 -9.45 -3.21
CA ALA A 85 3.73 -8.58 -3.08
C ALA A 85 2.82 -8.99 -1.91
N ARG A 86 2.65 -10.29 -1.67
CA ARG A 86 1.90 -10.79 -0.50
C ARG A 86 2.61 -10.48 0.81
N ALA A 87 3.93 -10.62 0.87
CA ALA A 87 4.68 -10.25 2.07
C ALA A 87 4.56 -8.75 2.39
N GLN A 88 4.40 -7.90 1.38
CA GLN A 88 4.29 -6.45 1.55
C GLN A 88 2.99 -5.97 2.19
N ILE A 89 1.87 -6.70 2.07
CA ILE A 89 0.58 -6.22 2.62
C ILE A 89 0.62 -6.05 4.16
N HIS A 90 1.46 -6.85 4.83
CA HIS A 90 1.67 -6.82 6.27
C HIS A 90 2.97 -6.13 6.68
N SER A 91 3.78 -5.67 5.73
CA SER A 91 5.06 -5.04 6.04
C SER A 91 4.93 -3.53 6.22
N SER A 92 5.89 -2.95 6.93
CA SER A 92 6.09 -1.49 7.03
C SER A 92 6.33 -0.83 5.66
N GLY A 93 6.75 -1.61 4.65
CA GLY A 93 6.96 -1.17 3.25
C GLY A 93 5.72 -1.28 2.35
N GLY A 94 4.59 -1.78 2.85
CA GLY A 94 3.30 -1.73 2.18
C GLY A 94 2.59 -0.38 2.37
N GLN A 95 1.31 -0.40 2.75
CA GLN A 95 0.54 0.80 3.08
C GLN A 95 1.00 1.48 4.40
N GLY A 96 2.09 1.04 5.02
CA GLY A 96 2.67 1.60 6.27
C GLY A 96 1.73 1.68 7.46
N LEU A 97 0.74 0.79 7.50
CA LEU A 97 -0.20 0.67 8.61
C LEU A 97 0.49 0.35 9.93
N ASN A 98 1.63 -0.35 9.94
CA ASN A 98 2.31 -0.72 11.19
C ASN A 98 2.74 0.52 12.01
N GLY A 99 3.37 1.52 11.38
CA GLY A 99 3.77 2.74 12.07
C GLY A 99 2.57 3.54 12.59
N MET A 100 1.46 3.54 11.84
CA MET A 100 0.21 4.15 12.30
C MET A 100 -0.40 3.36 13.48
N CYS A 101 -0.45 2.03 13.42
CA CYS A 101 -0.94 1.18 14.50
C CYS A 101 -0.15 1.39 15.79
N GLU A 102 1.18 1.47 15.71
CA GLU A 102 2.05 1.77 16.86
C GLU A 102 1.71 3.14 17.48
N ALA A 103 1.58 4.17 16.64
CA ALA A 103 1.24 5.52 17.10
C ALA A 103 -0.16 5.60 17.72
N LEU A 104 -1.16 4.94 17.12
CA LEU A 104 -2.51 4.86 17.65
C LEU A 104 -2.57 4.05 18.95
N THR A 105 -1.83 2.96 19.07
CA THR A 105 -1.74 2.17 20.32
C THR A 105 -1.12 2.99 21.45
N ALA A 106 -0.12 3.81 21.14
CA ALA A 106 0.47 4.73 22.10
C ALA A 106 -0.52 5.84 22.52
N LEU A 107 -1.35 6.35 21.59
CA LEU A 107 -2.42 7.30 21.89
C LEU A 107 -3.52 6.67 22.75
N LEU A 108 -3.87 5.41 22.47
CA LEU A 108 -4.85 4.67 23.25
C LEU A 108 -4.40 4.49 24.72
N THR A 109 -3.10 4.25 24.93
CA THR A 109 -2.53 4.01 26.26
C THR A 109 -2.21 5.29 27.02
N ASN A 110 -1.68 6.30 26.34
CA ASN A 110 -1.07 7.49 26.98
C ASN A 110 -1.75 8.81 26.61
N GLY A 111 -2.77 8.79 25.75
CA GLY A 111 -3.52 9.97 25.34
C GLY A 111 -4.56 10.42 26.38
N SER A 112 -5.23 11.54 26.09
CA SER A 112 -6.48 11.90 26.77
C SER A 112 -7.60 10.92 26.39
N ASP A 113 -8.70 10.94 27.12
CA ASP A 113 -9.88 10.11 26.80
C ASP A 113 -10.37 10.32 25.36
N GLU A 114 -10.36 11.57 24.88
CA GLU A 114 -10.72 11.92 23.50
C GLU A 114 -9.73 11.32 22.48
N HIS A 115 -8.42 11.43 22.74
CA HIS A 115 -7.40 10.84 21.87
C HIS A 115 -7.47 9.30 21.88
N ALA A 116 -7.76 8.70 23.04
CA ALA A 116 -7.91 7.27 23.18
C ALA A 116 -9.13 6.75 22.41
N GLN A 117 -10.27 7.45 22.47
CA GLN A 117 -11.47 7.12 21.69
C GLN A 117 -11.20 7.22 20.17
N MET A 118 -10.56 8.31 19.71
CA MET A 118 -10.16 8.46 18.31
C MET A 118 -9.23 7.32 17.88
N ALA A 119 -8.22 6.99 18.71
CA ALA A 119 -7.27 5.94 18.42
C ALA A 119 -7.94 4.57 18.33
N GLN A 120 -8.85 4.26 19.25
CA GLN A 120 -9.61 3.00 19.24
C GLN A 120 -10.48 2.87 17.99
N HIS A 121 -11.14 3.95 17.58
CA HIS A 121 -11.95 3.97 16.36
C HIS A 121 -11.11 3.65 15.13
N LEU A 122 -9.98 4.34 14.96
CA LEU A 122 -9.09 4.14 13.81
C LEU A 122 -8.42 2.76 13.82
N LEU A 123 -8.06 2.23 15.00
CA LEU A 123 -7.55 0.85 15.12
C LEU A 123 -8.59 -0.19 14.69
N ASN A 124 -9.87 0.04 15.00
CA ASN A 124 -10.94 -0.85 14.55
C ASN A 124 -11.09 -0.79 13.02
N GLU A 125 -11.02 0.39 12.41
CA GLU A 125 -11.05 0.52 10.94
C GLU A 125 -9.88 -0.20 10.28
N ILE A 126 -8.66 -0.05 10.82
CA ILE A 126 -7.49 -0.79 10.33
C ILE A 126 -7.71 -2.30 10.44
N ALA A 127 -8.25 -2.78 11.56
CA ALA A 127 -8.54 -4.19 11.75
C ALA A 127 -9.54 -4.72 10.71
N GLU A 128 -10.57 -3.96 10.36
CA GLU A 128 -11.52 -4.35 9.32
C GLU A 128 -10.88 -4.37 7.92
N ILE A 129 -9.99 -3.41 7.61
CA ILE A 129 -9.20 -3.42 6.37
C ILE A 129 -8.33 -4.67 6.28
N LEU A 130 -7.64 -5.03 7.38
CA LEU A 130 -6.75 -6.20 7.42
C LEU A 130 -7.50 -7.54 7.35
N LYS A 131 -8.76 -7.60 7.81
CA LYS A 131 -9.63 -8.77 7.68
C LYS A 131 -10.29 -8.87 6.31
N SER A 132 -10.36 -7.77 5.57
CA SER A 132 -11.02 -7.76 4.27
C SER A 132 -10.27 -8.65 3.26
N PRO A 133 -10.99 -9.24 2.28
CA PRO A 133 -10.35 -9.97 1.21
C PRO A 133 -9.28 -9.14 0.50
N VAL A 134 -8.19 -9.80 0.15
CA VAL A 134 -7.06 -9.17 -0.54
C VAL A 134 -7.17 -9.41 -2.04
N VAL A 135 -6.75 -8.43 -2.83
CA VAL A 135 -6.64 -8.53 -4.28
C VAL A 135 -5.21 -8.22 -4.70
N ILE A 136 -4.72 -8.92 -5.71
CA ILE A 136 -3.40 -8.65 -6.28
C ILE A 136 -3.58 -8.21 -7.73
N TYR A 137 -2.90 -7.14 -8.13
CA TYR A 137 -2.85 -6.69 -9.51
C TYR A 137 -1.51 -7.05 -10.14
N ALA A 138 -1.54 -7.71 -11.30
CA ALA A 138 -0.39 -7.78 -12.19
C ALA A 138 -0.39 -6.54 -13.10
N VAL A 139 0.73 -5.84 -13.19
CA VAL A 139 0.82 -4.49 -13.75
C VAL A 139 1.98 -4.37 -14.73
N ASP A 140 1.73 -3.79 -15.89
CA ASP A 140 2.76 -3.46 -16.87
C ASP A 140 3.54 -2.21 -16.45
N LEU A 141 4.80 -2.41 -16.06
CA LEU A 141 5.74 -1.37 -15.66
C LEU A 141 6.69 -0.96 -16.80
N SER A 142 6.44 -1.41 -18.03
CA SER A 142 7.22 -1.04 -19.21
C SER A 142 7.27 0.48 -19.42
N GLY A 143 8.44 1.00 -19.84
CA GLY A 143 8.63 2.43 -20.11
C GLY A 143 8.77 3.35 -18.88
N LEU A 144 8.76 2.83 -17.65
CA LEU A 144 8.98 3.65 -16.43
C LEU A 144 10.46 4.04 -16.18
N GLY A 145 11.40 3.56 -17.00
CA GLY A 145 12.79 4.03 -17.03
C GLY A 145 13.57 3.86 -15.70
N PRO A 146 14.58 4.71 -15.44
CA PRO A 146 15.41 4.68 -14.23
C PRO A 146 14.66 4.87 -12.90
N ARG A 147 13.37 5.29 -12.93
CA ARG A 147 12.54 5.43 -11.73
C ARG A 147 12.26 4.10 -11.06
N LEU A 148 12.36 2.99 -11.78
CA LEU A 148 12.39 1.63 -11.21
C LEU A 148 13.74 1.37 -10.50
N ALA A 149 14.21 2.31 -9.69
CA ALA A 149 15.60 2.38 -9.26
C ALA A 149 16.02 1.13 -8.46
N ARG A 150 16.75 0.27 -9.20
CA ARG A 150 17.72 -0.78 -8.87
C ARG A 150 17.23 -2.10 -8.25
N GLN A 151 17.29 -3.11 -9.12
CA GLN A 151 17.81 -4.46 -8.88
C GLN A 151 17.50 -5.07 -7.51
N GLY A 152 16.30 -5.63 -7.42
CA GLY A 152 15.85 -6.52 -6.35
C GLY A 152 14.59 -7.25 -6.80
N GLU A 153 13.93 -7.94 -5.88
CA GLU A 153 12.61 -8.51 -6.12
C GLU A 153 11.49 -7.46 -6.08
N ASP A 154 11.75 -6.16 -5.87
CA ASP A 154 10.71 -5.13 -5.70
C ASP A 154 10.98 -3.90 -6.58
N TYR A 155 9.90 -3.24 -7.01
CA TYR A 155 9.90 -2.00 -7.77
C TYR A 155 9.29 -0.87 -6.96
N GLN A 156 9.86 0.33 -7.04
CA GLN A 156 9.32 1.52 -6.39
C GLN A 156 9.23 2.69 -7.37
N VAL A 157 8.13 3.42 -7.33
CA VAL A 157 7.90 4.64 -8.13
C VAL A 157 7.80 5.81 -7.18
N TYR A 158 8.74 6.75 -7.30
CA TYR A 158 8.81 7.94 -6.46
C TYR A 158 8.14 9.16 -7.10
N PHE A 159 7.45 9.92 -6.27
CA PHE A 159 6.86 11.22 -6.59
C PHE A 159 7.62 12.32 -5.86
N ARG A 160 7.56 13.53 -6.40
CA ARG A 160 8.22 14.70 -5.83
C ARG A 160 7.54 15.10 -4.52
N GLU A 161 8.35 15.39 -3.50
CA GLU A 161 7.86 15.72 -2.16
C GLU A 161 7.18 17.09 -2.09
N ASP A 162 7.60 18.04 -2.92
CA ASP A 162 7.12 19.42 -2.98
C ASP A 162 5.84 19.61 -3.83
N GLU A 163 5.39 18.56 -4.50
CA GLU A 163 4.21 18.60 -5.36
C GLU A 163 2.97 17.99 -4.66
N PRO A 164 1.75 18.48 -4.94
CA PRO A 164 0.52 17.86 -4.43
C PRO A 164 0.41 16.41 -4.90
N LEU A 165 -0.34 15.59 -4.14
CA LEU A 165 -0.62 14.22 -4.57
C LEU A 165 -1.33 14.26 -5.94
N PRO A 166 -0.87 13.50 -6.93
CA PRO A 166 -1.48 13.52 -8.24
C PRO A 166 -2.91 12.95 -8.15
N THR A 167 -3.82 13.50 -8.95
CA THR A 167 -5.20 12.99 -9.05
C THR A 167 -5.30 11.72 -9.88
N MET A 168 -4.30 11.45 -10.73
CA MET A 168 -4.17 10.26 -11.57
C MET A 168 -2.74 9.71 -11.49
N SER A 169 -2.62 8.38 -11.45
CA SER A 169 -1.31 7.74 -11.43
C SER A 169 -0.63 7.73 -12.80
N LEU A 170 0.71 7.84 -12.80
CA LEU A 170 1.53 7.51 -13.96
C LEU A 170 1.43 6.01 -14.32
N VAL A 171 1.13 5.17 -13.32
CA VAL A 171 0.74 3.78 -13.52
C VAL A 171 -0.79 3.71 -13.45
N GLY A 172 -1.42 4.13 -14.56
CA GLY A 172 -2.86 4.21 -14.66
C GLY A 172 -3.55 2.83 -14.77
N PRO A 173 -4.89 2.78 -14.67
CA PRO A 173 -5.66 1.55 -14.76
C PRO A 173 -5.46 0.78 -16.07
N SER A 174 -5.11 1.47 -17.17
CA SER A 174 -4.84 0.85 -18.47
C SER A 174 -3.61 -0.06 -18.48
N ARG A 175 -2.76 0.00 -17.45
CA ARG A 175 -1.58 -0.87 -17.27
C ARG A 175 -1.90 -2.11 -16.43
N LEU A 176 -3.12 -2.25 -15.92
CA LEU A 176 -3.58 -3.46 -15.26
C LEU A 176 -3.64 -4.57 -16.30
N ILE A 177 -2.80 -5.59 -16.11
CA ILE A 177 -2.78 -6.77 -16.96
C ILE A 177 -3.85 -7.74 -16.48
N GLU A 178 -3.89 -7.97 -15.17
CA GLU A 178 -4.81 -8.92 -14.56
C GLU A 178 -5.06 -8.57 -13.09
N ARG A 179 -6.30 -8.81 -12.63
CA ARG A 179 -6.66 -8.82 -11.21
C ARG A 179 -6.75 -10.28 -10.76
N LEU A 180 -6.00 -10.60 -9.73
CA LEU A 180 -5.79 -11.94 -9.21
C LEU A 180 -6.53 -12.05 -7.88
N GLU A 181 -7.55 -12.91 -7.87
CA GLU A 181 -8.29 -13.19 -6.65
C GLU A 181 -7.56 -14.27 -5.86
N LEU A 182 -7.21 -13.94 -4.61
CA LEU A 182 -6.68 -14.92 -3.69
C LEU A 182 -7.86 -15.69 -3.09
N THR A 183 -8.11 -16.88 -3.65
CA THR A 183 -8.99 -17.91 -3.06
C THR A 183 -8.37 -18.54 -1.84
#